data_AF-A0A9Q6S0L7-F1
#
_entry.id   AF-A0A9Q6S0L7-F1
#
_cell.length_a   1.000
_cell.length_b   1.000
_cell.length_c   1.000
_cell.angle_alpha   90.00
_cell.angle_beta   90.00
_cell.angle_gamma   90.00
#
_symmetry.space_group_name_H-M   'P 1'
#
loop_
_entity.id
_entity.type
_entity.pdbx_description
1 polymer ?
#
loop_
_entity_poly.entity_id
_entity_poly.type
_entity_poly.pdbx_seq_one_letter_code
_entity_poly.pdbx_strand_id
1 'polypeptide(L)'
;MTKNDETPIGGAEKRKLLKAHYAECDGVRVERGAIERAEHKWQMANFVHVFLRSGSVPQFQLPDYPAFPDECSGMTCGAKTRAGTPCKLTSIFANGRCKLHGGMSTGPRTDAGRKRSALNGNVPKTKRTP
;
A
#
# COMPACT_ATOMS: atom_id res chain seq x y z
N MET A 1 -8.90 8.22 -31.38
CA MET A 1 -7.95 9.29 -31.02
C MET A 1 -7.94 9.36 -29.49
N THR A 2 -6.89 9.09 -28.73
CA THR A 2 -5.45 8.93 -28.92
C THR A 2 -5.02 7.59 -28.30
N LYS A 3 -4.29 6.75 -29.05
CA LYS A 3 -3.53 5.67 -28.40
C LYS A 3 -2.33 6.38 -27.82
N ASN A 4 -2.33 6.65 -26.51
CA ASN A 4 -1.13 7.17 -25.88
C ASN A 4 -0.09 6.04 -25.98
N ASP A 5 0.94 6.28 -26.79
CA ASP A 5 2.16 5.48 -26.85
C ASP A 5 2.91 5.67 -25.52
N GLU A 6 2.34 5.13 -24.45
CA GLU A 6 2.99 5.10 -23.14
C GLU A 6 4.05 4.01 -23.20
N THR A 7 5.31 4.43 -23.30
CA THR A 7 6.45 3.54 -23.06
C THR A 7 6.18 2.75 -21.78
N PRO A 8 6.25 1.40 -21.81
CA PRO A 8 5.86 0.59 -20.67
C PRO A 8 6.75 0.93 -19.47
N ILE A 9 6.13 1.51 -18.44
CA ILE A 9 6.80 1.93 -17.21
C ILE A 9 7.62 0.76 -16.64
N GLY A 10 8.89 1.04 -16.32
CA GLY A 10 9.82 0.04 -15.83
C GLY A 10 9.36 -0.56 -14.49
N GLY A 11 9.69 -1.83 -14.24
CA GLY A 11 9.25 -2.52 -13.02
C GLY A 11 9.70 -1.85 -11.71
N ALA A 12 10.76 -1.04 -11.70
CA ALA A 12 11.16 -0.27 -10.52
C ALA A 12 10.22 0.93 -10.26
N GLU A 13 9.81 1.60 -11.32
CA GLU A 13 8.95 2.78 -11.28
C GLU A 13 7.51 2.40 -10.93
N LYS A 14 7.01 1.30 -11.52
CA LYS A 14 5.79 0.62 -11.08
C LYS A 14 5.74 0.37 -9.56
N ARG A 15 6.85 -0.03 -8.93
CA ARG A 15 6.91 -0.22 -7.46
C ARG A 15 6.90 1.10 -6.69
N LYS A 16 7.47 2.17 -7.23
CA LYS A 16 7.40 3.51 -6.63
C LYS A 16 5.95 4.03 -6.66
N LEU A 17 5.27 3.89 -7.80
CA LEU A 17 3.87 4.26 -7.97
C LEU A 17 2.96 3.50 -6.98
N LEU A 18 3.11 2.17 -6.92
CA LEU A 18 2.33 1.36 -5.98
C LEU A 18 2.55 1.79 -4.52
N LYS A 19 3.80 2.08 -4.14
CA LYS A 19 4.13 2.55 -2.79
C LYS A 19 3.51 3.92 -2.49
N ALA A 20 3.51 4.83 -3.46
CA ALA A 20 2.90 6.15 -3.33
C ALA A 20 1.38 6.04 -3.16
N HIS A 21 0.71 5.23 -3.99
CA HIS A 21 -0.73 4.99 -3.89
C HIS A 21 -1.15 4.46 -2.50
N TYR A 22 -0.44 3.47 -1.96
CA TYR A 22 -0.77 2.97 -0.62
C TYR A 22 -0.48 3.99 0.49
N ALA A 23 0.53 4.86 0.33
CA ALA A 23 0.77 5.95 1.28
C ALA A 23 -0.36 6.99 1.26
N GLU A 24 -0.92 7.28 0.08
CA GLU A 24 -2.10 8.13 -0.07
C GLU A 24 -3.34 7.48 0.58
N CYS A 25 -3.59 6.20 0.31
CA CYS A 25 -4.64 5.42 0.98
C CYS A 25 -4.50 5.42 2.51
N ASP A 26 -3.28 5.35 3.03
CA ASP A 26 -3.02 5.45 4.47
C ASP A 26 -3.40 6.84 5.02
N GLY A 27 -3.14 7.90 4.26
CA GLY A 27 -3.58 9.27 4.56
C GLY A 27 -5.10 9.38 4.64
N VAL A 28 -5.81 8.90 3.61
CA VAL A 28 -7.29 8.88 3.59
C VAL A 28 -7.84 8.09 4.76
N ARG A 29 -7.23 6.98 5.15
CA ARG A 29 -7.67 6.19 6.31
C ARG A 29 -7.58 6.98 7.62
N VAL A 30 -6.50 7.74 7.81
CA VAL A 30 -6.32 8.60 8.99
C VAL A 30 -7.38 9.70 9.02
N GLU A 31 -7.61 10.34 7.87
CA GLU A 31 -8.62 11.41 7.73
C GLU A 31 -10.04 10.89 8.00
N ARG A 32 -10.44 9.79 7.36
CA ARG A 32 -11.73 9.14 7.60
C ARG A 32 -11.93 8.84 9.07
N GLY A 33 -10.93 8.25 9.73
CA GLY A 33 -11.00 7.97 11.16
C GLY A 33 -11.10 9.24 12.02
N ALA A 34 -10.51 10.36 11.60
CA ALA A 34 -10.64 11.63 12.31
C ALA A 34 -12.06 12.20 12.18
N ILE A 35 -12.64 12.15 10.98
CA ILE A 35 -14.03 12.55 10.71
C ILE A 35 -14.97 11.69 11.54
N GLU A 36 -14.88 10.36 11.45
CA GLU A 36 -15.74 9.44 12.20
C GLU A 36 -15.72 9.71 13.72
N ARG A 37 -14.54 9.98 14.29
CA ARG A 37 -14.41 10.32 15.72
C ARG A 37 -15.02 11.68 16.05
N ALA A 38 -14.81 12.69 15.21
CA ALA A 38 -15.38 14.02 15.40
C ALA A 38 -16.90 13.98 15.32
N GLU A 39 -17.44 13.27 14.32
CA GLU A 39 -18.87 13.09 14.09
C GLU A 39 -19.51 12.29 15.22
N HIS A 40 -18.91 11.18 15.65
CA HIS A 40 -19.40 10.43 16.80
C HIS A 40 -19.47 11.30 18.06
N LYS A 41 -18.45 12.13 18.31
CA LYS A 41 -18.43 13.07 19.44
C LYS A 41 -19.54 14.12 19.31
N TRP A 42 -19.73 14.69 18.13
CA TRP A 42 -20.79 15.67 17.87
C TRP A 42 -22.18 15.06 18.02
N GLN A 43 -22.39 13.87 17.47
CA GLN A 43 -23.63 13.11 17.58
C GLN A 43 -23.95 12.83 19.05
N MET A 44 -23.00 12.33 19.84
CA MET A 44 -23.24 12.08 21.28
C MET A 44 -23.60 13.35 22.06
N ALA A 45 -22.96 14.49 21.74
CA ALA A 45 -23.24 15.77 22.41
C ALA A 45 -24.61 16.36 22.02
N ASN A 46 -25.09 16.11 20.79
CA ASN A 46 -26.31 16.70 20.24
C ASN A 46 -27.42 15.67 20.00
N PHE A 47 -27.25 14.44 20.50
CA PHE A 47 -28.07 13.27 20.18
C PHE A 47 -29.55 13.53 20.45
N VAL A 48 -29.86 13.98 21.66
CA VAL A 48 -31.21 14.29 22.12
C VAL A 48 -31.83 15.42 21.28
N HIS A 49 -31.03 16.40 20.87
CA HIS A 49 -31.55 17.57 20.16
C HIS A 49 -31.84 17.31 18.68
N VAL A 50 -30.99 16.53 18.02
CA VAL A 50 -31.08 16.22 16.59
C VAL A 50 -32.04 15.06 16.36
N PHE A 51 -31.86 13.94 17.06
CA PHE A 51 -32.67 12.73 16.84
C PHE A 51 -34.15 12.94 17.17
N LEU A 52 -34.48 13.61 18.28
CA LEU A 52 -35.89 13.88 18.64
C LEU A 52 -36.57 14.88 17.68
N ARG A 53 -35.81 15.70 16.94
CA ARG A 53 -36.34 16.75 16.06
C ARG A 53 -36.47 16.29 14.61
N SER A 54 -35.50 15.55 14.08
CA SER A 54 -35.47 15.09 12.68
C SER A 54 -35.82 13.61 12.50
N GLY A 55 -35.90 12.82 13.59
CA GLY A 55 -36.10 11.37 13.53
C GLY A 55 -34.97 10.60 12.84
N SER A 56 -33.85 11.26 12.53
CA SER A 56 -32.74 10.69 11.75
C SER A 56 -31.40 11.32 12.15
N VAL A 57 -30.35 10.51 12.12
CA VAL A 57 -28.97 10.98 12.26
C VAL A 57 -28.46 11.45 10.90
N PRO A 58 -27.85 12.64 10.80
CA PRO A 58 -27.26 13.11 9.55
C PRO A 58 -26.14 12.16 9.11
N GLN A 59 -26.16 11.79 7.82
CA GLN A 59 -25.08 11.03 7.20
C GLN A 59 -23.98 12.00 6.79
N PHE A 60 -22.76 11.75 7.27
CA PHE A 60 -21.58 12.52 6.87
C PHE A 60 -20.91 11.87 5.66
N GLN A 61 -20.32 12.70 4.80
CA GLN A 61 -19.54 12.23 3.67
C GLN A 61 -18.10 11.97 4.11
N LEU A 62 -17.61 10.76 3.82
CA LEU A 62 -16.22 10.39 4.04
C LEU A 62 -15.44 10.56 2.73
N PRO A 63 -14.19 11.03 2.78
CA PRO A 63 -13.35 11.12 1.59
C PRO A 63 -13.15 9.75 0.97
N ASP A 64 -13.23 9.68 -0.35
CA ASP A 64 -13.02 8.45 -1.11
C ASP A 64 -11.54 8.09 -1.16
N TYR A 65 -11.27 6.79 -1.28
CA TYR A 65 -9.91 6.31 -1.53
C TYR A 65 -9.50 6.63 -2.97
N PRO A 66 -8.22 6.95 -3.22
CA PRO A 66 -7.73 7.15 -4.58
C PRO A 66 -7.91 5.88 -5.41
N ALA A 67 -8.13 6.04 -6.71
CA ALA A 67 -8.20 4.91 -7.63
C ALA A 67 -6.87 4.16 -7.68
N PHE A 68 -6.93 2.85 -7.92
CA PHE A 68 -5.73 2.04 -8.09
C PHE A 68 -5.03 2.40 -9.41
N PRO A 69 -3.70 2.56 -9.45
CA PRO A 69 -2.99 2.94 -10.67
C PRO A 69 -3.07 1.84 -11.74
N ASP A 70 -3.56 2.18 -12.93
CA ASP A 70 -3.73 1.22 -14.05
C ASP A 70 -2.40 0.60 -14.48
N GLU A 71 -1.30 1.34 -14.39
CA GLU A 71 0.04 0.88 -14.78
C GLU A 71 0.57 -0.21 -13.83
N CYS A 72 0.02 -0.27 -12.62
CA CYS A 72 0.32 -1.30 -11.63
C CYS A 72 -0.56 -2.54 -11.76
N SER A 73 -1.62 -2.48 -12.56
CA SER A 73 -2.52 -3.62 -12.80
C SER A 73 -1.77 -4.79 -13.41
N GLY A 74 -2.01 -6.00 -12.88
CA GLY A 74 -1.36 -7.24 -13.34
C GLY A 74 0.17 -7.30 -13.11
N MET A 75 0.74 -6.40 -12.31
CA MET A 75 2.18 -6.40 -12.05
C MET A 75 2.64 -7.70 -11.35
N THR A 76 3.77 -8.24 -11.80
CA THR A 76 4.41 -9.41 -11.18
C THR A 76 5.49 -9.01 -10.19
N CYS A 77 5.76 -9.87 -9.22
CA CYS A 77 6.78 -9.62 -8.19
C CYS A 77 8.17 -9.35 -8.81
N GLY A 78 8.58 -10.13 -9.81
CA GLY A 78 9.85 -9.95 -10.53
C GLY A 78 11.12 -10.09 -9.67
N ALA A 79 11.04 -10.65 -8.47
CA ALA A 79 12.21 -10.96 -7.65
C ALA A 79 12.92 -12.21 -8.19
N LYS A 80 14.25 -12.29 -8.07
CA LYS A 80 15.01 -13.47 -8.48
C LYS A 80 14.69 -14.64 -7.56
N THR A 81 14.15 -15.71 -8.13
CA THR A 81 13.87 -16.96 -7.41
C THR A 81 15.17 -17.73 -7.14
N ARG A 82 15.09 -18.80 -6.33
CA ARG A 82 16.21 -19.72 -6.10
C ARG A 82 16.69 -20.39 -7.39
N ALA A 83 15.80 -20.60 -8.36
CA ALA A 83 16.12 -21.14 -9.67
C ALA A 83 16.82 -20.13 -10.61
N GLY A 84 16.92 -18.85 -10.19
CA GLY A 84 17.54 -17.79 -10.99
C GLY A 84 16.58 -17.07 -11.93
N THR A 85 15.35 -17.56 -12.08
CA THR A 85 14.30 -16.95 -12.91
C THR A 85 13.52 -15.87 -12.14
N PRO A 86 12.88 -14.91 -12.82
CA PRO A 86 12.04 -13.91 -12.17
C PRO A 86 10.74 -14.52 -11.62
N CYS A 87 10.32 -14.06 -10.44
CA CYS A 87 9.08 -14.47 -9.81
C CYS A 87 7.85 -13.95 -10.57
N LYS A 88 6.95 -14.86 -10.93
CA LYS A 88 5.73 -14.60 -11.71
C LYS A 88 4.47 -14.33 -10.88
N LEU A 89 4.56 -14.38 -9.55
CA LEU A 89 3.41 -14.13 -8.67
C LEU A 89 2.88 -12.71 -8.84
N THR A 90 1.56 -12.58 -8.98
CA THR A 90 0.81 -11.32 -9.13
C THR A 90 0.20 -10.83 -7.82
N SER A 91 0.17 -11.66 -6.77
CA SER A 91 -0.22 -11.25 -5.42
C SER A 91 0.89 -10.38 -4.79
N ILE A 92 0.88 -9.10 -5.15
CA ILE A 92 1.85 -8.09 -4.72
C ILE A 92 1.30 -7.22 -3.59
N PHE A 93 2.18 -6.83 -2.68
CA PHE A 93 1.89 -5.90 -1.59
C PHE A 93 2.38 -4.50 -1.93
N ALA A 94 2.18 -3.53 -1.03
CA ALA A 94 2.52 -2.12 -1.25
C ALA A 94 3.98 -1.83 -1.67
N ASN A 95 4.93 -2.71 -1.33
CA ASN A 95 6.33 -2.61 -1.78
C ASN A 95 6.59 -3.21 -3.17
N GLY A 96 5.56 -3.73 -3.83
CA GLY A 96 5.60 -4.39 -5.13
C GLY A 96 6.29 -5.75 -5.15
N ARG A 97 6.31 -6.45 -4.00
CA ARG A 97 6.80 -7.84 -3.86
C ARG A 97 5.70 -8.73 -3.32
N CYS A 98 5.78 -10.03 -3.62
CA CYS A 98 4.85 -11.02 -3.10
C CYS A 98 5.23 -11.49 -1.69
N LYS A 99 4.33 -12.23 -1.04
CA LYS A 99 4.52 -12.79 0.31
C LYS A 99 5.87 -13.52 0.46
N LEU A 100 6.27 -14.30 -0.55
CA LEU A 100 7.50 -15.11 -0.53
C LEU A 100 8.79 -14.28 -0.70
N HIS A 101 8.68 -13.06 -1.20
CA HIS A 101 9.82 -12.17 -1.46
C HIS A 101 9.76 -10.89 -0.63
N GLY A 102 9.19 -10.98 0.58
CA GLY A 102 9.17 -9.88 1.54
C GLY A 102 8.04 -8.87 1.34
N GLY A 103 6.99 -9.21 0.59
CA GLY A 103 5.81 -8.36 0.36
C GLY A 103 5.15 -7.88 1.67
N MET A 104 5.02 -8.78 2.64
CA MET A 104 4.48 -8.49 3.96
C MET A 104 5.53 -7.96 4.96
N SER A 105 6.80 -7.91 4.56
CA SER A 105 7.86 -7.45 5.45
C SER A 105 7.88 -5.93 5.51
N THR A 106 7.96 -5.39 6.72
CA THR A 106 8.14 -3.94 6.94
C THR A 106 9.61 -3.51 6.83
N GLY A 107 10.53 -4.46 6.64
CA GLY A 107 11.97 -4.22 6.69
C GLY A 107 12.47 -3.86 8.10
N PRO A 108 13.80 -3.67 8.25
CA PRO A 108 14.39 -3.22 9.51
C PRO A 108 14.01 -1.75 9.79
N ARG A 109 13.46 -1.50 10.98
CA ARG A 109 13.06 -0.15 11.43
C ARG A 109 14.17 0.64 12.13
N THR A 110 15.20 -0.04 12.63
CA THR A 110 16.31 0.56 13.37
C THR A 110 17.56 0.71 12.50
N ASP A 111 18.41 1.67 12.83
CA ASP A 111 19.69 1.86 12.14
C ASP A 111 20.60 0.65 12.19
N ALA A 112 20.70 0.02 13.37
CA ALA A 112 21.44 -1.23 13.53
C ALA A 112 20.88 -2.34 12.63
N GLY A 113 19.56 -2.45 12.52
CA GLY A 113 18.89 -3.40 11.63
C GLY A 113 19.16 -3.10 10.15
N ARG A 114 19.10 -1.83 9.74
CA ARG A 114 19.42 -1.39 8.37
C ARG A 114 20.86 -1.74 8.00
N LYS A 115 21.81 -1.41 8.87
CA LYS A 115 23.24 -1.75 8.69
C LYS A 115 23.45 -3.26 8.52
N ARG A 116 22.87 -4.07 9.41
CA ARG A 116 22.96 -5.54 9.32
C ARG A 116 22.38 -6.09 8.00
N SER A 117 21.22 -5.59 7.59
CA SER A 117 20.59 -6.02 6.32
C SER A 117 21.43 -5.62 5.10
N ALA A 118 22.05 -4.45 5.12
CA ALA A 118 22.91 -3.98 4.03
C ALA A 118 24.15 -4.87 3.89
N LEU A 119 24.79 -5.23 5.02
CA LEU A 119 25.92 -6.16 5.04
C LEU A 119 25.56 -7.51 4.41
N ASN A 120 24.39 -8.07 4.75
CA ASN A 120 23.92 -9.34 4.19
C ASN A 120 23.67 -9.30 2.67
N GLY A 121 23.35 -8.12 2.11
CA GLY A 121 23.10 -7.94 0.69
C GLY A 121 24.35 -8.04 -0.18
N ASN A 122 25.51 -7.66 0.39
CA ASN A 122 26.78 -7.60 -0.32
C ASN A 122 27.57 -8.91 -0.29
N VAL A 123 27.15 -9.88 0.53
CA VAL A 123 27.80 -11.20 0.60
C VAL A 123 27.45 -11.99 -0.67
N PRO A 124 28.45 -12.50 -1.42
CA PRO A 124 28.20 -13.37 -2.56
C PRO A 124 27.33 -14.55 -2.15
N LYS A 125 26.17 -14.67 -2.81
CA LYS A 125 25.25 -15.78 -2.54
C LYS A 125 25.72 -16.99 -3.32
N THR A 126 26.44 -17.90 -2.67
CA THR A 126 26.72 -19.22 -3.22
C THR A 126 25.43 -20.02 -3.32
N LYS A 127 25.26 -20.82 -4.39
CA LYS A 127 24.20 -21.83 -4.40
C LYS A 127 24.51 -22.79 -3.25
N ARG A 128 23.73 -22.72 -2.18
CA ARG A 128 23.65 -23.83 -1.23
C ARG A 128 23.02 -24.97 -2.01
N THR A 129 23.77 -26.05 -2.21
CA THR A 129 23.27 -27.26 -2.87
C THR A 129 22.02 -27.78 -2.12
N PRO A 130 21.13 -28.53 -2.79
CA PRO A 130 19.89 -29.03 -2.18
C PRO A 130 20.11 -29.74 -0.85
#